data_AF-A0A504J388-F1
#
_entry.id   AF-A0A504J388-F1
#
_cell.length_a   1.000
_cell.length_b   1.000
_cell.length_c   1.000
_cell.angle_alpha   90.00
_cell.angle_beta   90.00
_cell.angle_gamma   90.00
#
_symmetry.space_group_name_H-M   'P 1'
#
loop_
_entity.id
_entity.type
_entity.pdbx_description
1 polymer ?
#
loop_
_entity_poly.entity_id
_entity_poly.type
_entity_poly.pdbx_seq_one_letter_code
_entity_poly.pdbx_strand_id
1 'polypeptide(L)'
;MGIFDRFKKSKKERKEQSKVDTTDQLDDFTIDIMKSADFFVSNTSNRFSGLDYSVKSLEQVDNALEEASDFYDEMTSEQQQNIISTTGSYIFEVARKNFGGKYFWYDKLNQPIFVTGQPEFEVSILVFEKVKGRLENGKEDNIPFYFAGYIERVKNKQSGMIV
;
A
#
# COMPACT_ATOMS: atom_id res chain seq x y z
N MET A 1 44.17 -49.16 -5.92
CA MET A 1 43.20 -48.40 -6.74
C MET A 1 42.48 -47.46 -5.80
N GLY A 2 42.81 -46.16 -5.73
CA GLY A 2 42.35 -45.11 -6.65
C GLY A 2 40.82 -44.97 -6.52
N ILE A 3 40.20 -43.84 -6.17
CA ILE A 3 40.30 -42.52 -6.81
C ILE A 3 39.60 -41.45 -5.92
N PHE A 4 40.36 -40.45 -5.49
CA PHE A 4 40.09 -39.01 -5.45
C PHE A 4 38.69 -38.43 -5.06
N ASP A 5 38.74 -37.63 -3.98
CA ASP A 5 38.42 -36.20 -3.97
C ASP A 5 37.01 -35.75 -4.40
N ARG A 6 36.09 -35.69 -3.42
CA ARG A 6 34.80 -34.98 -3.54
C ARG A 6 34.44 -34.22 -2.25
N PHE A 7 35.32 -33.31 -1.82
CA PHE A 7 34.97 -32.30 -0.81
C PHE A 7 35.47 -30.91 -1.21
N LYS A 8 35.05 -30.42 -2.38
CA LYS A 8 35.23 -29.00 -2.73
C LYS A 8 34.25 -28.43 -3.75
N LYS A 9 32.98 -28.85 -3.72
CA LYS A 9 31.96 -28.28 -4.63
C LYS A 9 30.55 -28.18 -4.04
N SER A 10 30.39 -27.49 -2.91
CA SER A 10 29.04 -27.07 -2.46
C SER A 10 28.96 -25.63 -1.93
N LYS A 11 30.08 -24.88 -1.88
CA LYS A 11 30.04 -23.45 -1.52
C LYS A 11 29.63 -22.52 -2.66
N LYS A 12 29.52 -23.01 -3.89
CA LYS A 12 29.14 -22.20 -5.07
C LYS A 12 27.63 -22.22 -5.36
N GLU A 13 26.91 -23.27 -4.94
CA GLU A 13 25.47 -23.42 -5.20
C GLU A 13 24.57 -22.68 -4.18
N ARG A 14 25.11 -22.28 -3.02
CA ARG A 14 24.35 -21.51 -2.00
C ARG A 14 24.23 -20.00 -2.28
N LYS A 15 24.81 -19.49 -3.37
CA LYS A 15 24.82 -18.04 -3.68
C LYS A 15 23.91 -17.63 -4.85
N GLU A 16 23.30 -18.57 -5.57
CA GLU A 16 22.43 -18.26 -6.72
C GLU A 16 20.93 -18.37 -6.40
N GLN A 17 20.56 -18.97 -5.26
CA GLN A 17 19.15 -19.10 -4.83
C GLN A 17 18.56 -17.87 -4.12
N SER A 18 19.35 -16.83 -3.84
CA SER A 18 18.89 -15.67 -3.04
C SER A 18 18.65 -14.38 -3.85
N LYS A 19 18.68 -14.43 -5.18
CA LYS A 19 18.39 -13.26 -6.04
C LYS A 19 17.13 -13.38 -6.90
N VAL A 20 16.54 -14.56 -7.01
CA VAL A 20 15.37 -14.80 -7.88
C VAL A 20 14.04 -14.64 -7.11
N ASP A 21 14.04 -14.86 -5.79
CA ASP A 21 12.81 -14.92 -4.97
C ASP A 21 12.18 -13.54 -4.65
N THR A 22 12.99 -12.49 -4.49
CA THR A 22 12.50 -11.18 -4.05
C THR A 22 11.80 -10.39 -5.16
N THR A 23 12.19 -10.58 -6.42
CA THR A 23 11.59 -9.83 -7.55
C THR A 23 10.20 -10.35 -7.87
N ASP A 24 10.03 -11.68 -7.90
CA ASP A 24 8.74 -12.33 -8.18
C ASP A 24 7.72 -12.06 -7.05
N GLN A 25 8.16 -12.06 -5.78
CA GLN A 25 7.32 -11.70 -4.63
C GLN A 25 6.88 -10.22 -4.62
N LEU A 26 7.75 -9.30 -5.07
CA LEU A 26 7.39 -7.88 -5.20
C LEU A 26 6.37 -7.65 -6.32
N ASP A 27 6.44 -8.45 -7.39
CA ASP A 27 5.47 -8.41 -8.48
C ASP A 27 4.11 -8.98 -8.04
N ASP A 28 4.08 -10.12 -7.34
CA ASP A 28 2.83 -10.68 -6.79
C ASP A 28 2.14 -9.74 -5.80
N PHE A 29 2.91 -9.13 -4.89
CA PHE A 29 2.36 -8.17 -3.93
C PHE A 29 1.80 -6.91 -4.61
N THR A 30 2.50 -6.40 -5.63
CA THR A 30 2.01 -5.27 -6.43
C THR A 30 0.70 -5.63 -7.14
N ILE A 31 0.61 -6.83 -7.70
CA ILE A 31 -0.60 -7.35 -8.34
C ILE A 31 -1.76 -7.43 -7.34
N ASP A 32 -1.50 -7.86 -6.10
CA ASP A 32 -2.55 -7.98 -5.07
C ASP A 32 -3.07 -6.62 -4.62
N ILE A 33 -2.20 -5.61 -4.46
CA ILE A 33 -2.63 -4.22 -4.21
C ILE A 33 -3.48 -3.70 -5.37
N MET A 34 -3.05 -3.92 -6.62
CA MET A 34 -3.81 -3.49 -7.80
C MET A 34 -5.21 -4.14 -7.85
N LYS A 35 -5.29 -5.46 -7.65
CA LYS A 35 -6.57 -6.19 -7.61
C LYS A 35 -7.47 -5.71 -6.48
N SER A 36 -6.91 -5.45 -5.31
CA SER A 36 -7.65 -4.96 -4.15
C SER A 36 -8.21 -3.55 -4.39
N ALA A 37 -7.44 -2.70 -5.07
CA ALA A 37 -7.89 -1.39 -5.50
C ALA A 37 -9.03 -1.47 -6.54
N ASP A 38 -8.90 -2.35 -7.54
CA ASP A 38 -9.94 -2.56 -8.55
C ASP A 38 -11.23 -3.14 -7.94
N PHE A 39 -11.10 -4.00 -6.91
CA PHE A 39 -12.23 -4.50 -6.15
C PHE A 39 -12.96 -3.37 -5.41
N PHE A 40 -12.22 -2.44 -4.78
CA PHE A 40 -12.82 -1.25 -4.18
C PHE A 40 -13.61 -0.43 -5.20
N VAL A 41 -13.05 -0.16 -6.39
CA VAL A 41 -13.75 0.56 -7.45
C VAL A 41 -15.02 -0.19 -7.87
N SER A 42 -14.94 -1.50 -8.07
CA SER A 42 -16.06 -2.32 -8.53
C SER A 42 -17.22 -2.32 -7.53
N ASN A 43 -16.93 -2.38 -6.22
CA ASN A 43 -17.96 -2.40 -5.18
C ASN A 43 -18.54 -1.01 -4.87
N THR A 44 -17.77 0.06 -5.09
CA THR A 44 -18.12 1.41 -4.62
C THR A 44 -18.68 2.29 -5.75
N SER A 45 -18.33 2.00 -7.01
CA SER A 45 -18.65 2.85 -8.18
C SER A 45 -20.15 3.07 -8.45
N ASN A 46 -21.03 2.16 -8.00
CA ASN A 46 -22.49 2.33 -8.13
C ASN A 46 -23.03 3.49 -7.27
N ARG A 47 -22.30 3.86 -6.21
CA ARG A 47 -22.73 4.85 -5.22
C ARG A 47 -21.87 6.12 -5.27
N PHE A 48 -20.59 5.94 -5.57
CA PHE A 48 -19.62 7.03 -5.67
C PHE A 48 -18.97 7.00 -7.05
N SER A 49 -19.36 7.95 -7.91
CA SER A 49 -18.77 8.14 -9.23
C SER A 49 -17.44 8.88 -9.15
N GLY A 50 -16.54 8.68 -10.12
CA GLY A 50 -15.28 9.43 -10.21
C GLY A 50 -14.10 8.79 -9.49
N LEU A 51 -14.17 7.50 -9.19
CA LEU A 51 -13.04 6.70 -8.69
C LEU A 51 -12.07 6.36 -9.84
N ASP A 52 -11.35 7.35 -10.36
CA ASP A 52 -10.48 7.26 -11.54
C ASP A 52 -8.96 7.21 -11.25
N TYR A 53 -8.60 7.01 -9.98
CA TYR A 53 -7.23 7.03 -9.46
C TYR A 53 -6.52 8.39 -9.54
N SER A 54 -7.26 9.48 -9.76
CA SER A 54 -6.73 10.84 -9.61
C SER A 54 -6.60 11.24 -8.14
N VAL A 55 -5.81 12.27 -7.84
CA VAL A 55 -5.79 12.85 -6.47
C VAL A 55 -7.18 13.35 -6.05
N LYS A 56 -7.99 13.85 -7.00
CA LYS A 56 -9.33 14.35 -6.73
C LYS A 56 -10.30 13.23 -6.31
N SER A 57 -10.11 12.01 -6.81
CA SER A 57 -10.98 10.88 -6.46
C SER A 57 -10.92 10.53 -4.96
N LEU A 58 -9.91 10.99 -4.23
CA LEU A 58 -9.81 10.83 -2.78
C LEU A 58 -10.95 11.54 -2.01
N GLU A 59 -11.60 12.54 -2.61
CA GLU A 59 -12.83 13.12 -2.05
C GLU A 59 -13.95 12.08 -2.00
N GLN A 60 -14.06 11.23 -3.04
CA GLN A 60 -15.07 10.17 -3.10
C GLN A 60 -14.71 9.00 -2.18
N VAL A 61 -13.42 8.72 -2.01
CA VAL A 61 -12.94 7.76 -1.01
C VAL A 61 -13.32 8.21 0.39
N ASP A 62 -13.09 9.48 0.74
CA ASP A 62 -13.45 9.99 2.07
C ASP A 62 -14.96 9.94 2.32
N ASN A 63 -15.78 10.24 1.30
CA ASN A 63 -17.23 10.10 1.40
C ASN A 63 -17.69 8.65 1.58
N ALA A 64 -17.04 7.69 0.90
CA ALA A 64 -17.32 6.27 1.07
C ALA A 64 -16.95 5.78 2.48
N LEU A 65 -15.84 6.27 3.03
CA LEU A 65 -15.42 5.96 4.40
C LEU A 65 -16.31 6.62 5.46
N GLU A 66 -16.82 7.83 5.23
CA GLU A 66 -17.83 8.45 6.09
C GLU A 66 -19.04 7.53 6.23
N GLU A 67 -19.56 7.02 5.11
CA GLU A 67 -20.73 6.15 5.16
C GLU A 67 -20.44 4.79 5.81
N ALA A 68 -19.25 4.22 5.55
CA ALA A 68 -18.82 2.99 6.20
C ALA A 68 -18.60 3.18 7.72
N SER A 69 -18.20 4.37 8.17
CA SER A 69 -17.95 4.67 9.58
C SER A 69 -19.20 4.53 10.44
N ASP A 70 -20.39 4.85 9.90
CA ASP A 70 -21.68 4.74 10.60
C ASP A 70 -22.00 3.31 11.09
N PHE A 71 -21.42 2.29 10.44
CA PHE A 71 -21.67 0.87 10.74
C PHE A 71 -20.39 0.10 11.10
N TYR A 72 -19.24 0.77 11.19
CA TYR A 72 -17.94 0.12 11.31
C TYR A 72 -17.83 -0.74 12.58
N ASP A 73 -18.41 -0.27 13.69
CA ASP A 73 -18.43 -1.00 14.98
C ASP A 73 -19.33 -2.24 14.97
N GLU A 74 -20.28 -2.33 14.02
CA GLU A 74 -21.18 -3.48 13.86
C GLU A 74 -20.58 -4.56 12.94
N MET A 75 -19.50 -4.25 12.23
CA MET A 75 -18.85 -5.15 11.29
C MET A 75 -18.01 -6.23 12.00
N THR A 76 -17.90 -7.39 11.36
CA THR A 76 -16.92 -8.40 11.79
C THR A 76 -15.49 -7.91 11.50
N SER A 77 -14.50 -8.44 12.23
CA SER A 77 -13.09 -8.10 11.98
C SER A 77 -12.64 -8.38 10.53
N GLU A 78 -13.23 -9.38 9.88
CA GLU A 78 -12.97 -9.67 8.46
C GLU A 78 -13.51 -8.56 7.55
N GLN A 79 -14.73 -8.09 7.81
CA GLN A 79 -15.33 -6.98 7.06
C GLN A 79 -14.55 -5.68 7.27
N GLN A 80 -14.17 -5.37 8.50
CA GLN A 80 -13.33 -4.21 8.82
C GLN A 80 -12.01 -4.26 8.07
N GLN A 81 -11.31 -5.40 8.14
CA GLN A 81 -10.03 -5.59 7.45
C GLN A 81 -10.18 -5.49 5.93
N ASN A 82 -11.28 -5.98 5.35
CA ASN A 82 -11.54 -5.89 3.92
C ASN A 82 -11.73 -4.43 3.46
N ILE A 83 -12.50 -3.62 4.20
CA ILE A 83 -12.67 -2.19 3.87
C ILE A 83 -11.33 -1.47 3.98
N ILE A 84 -10.56 -1.72 5.05
CA ILE A 84 -9.23 -1.12 5.24
C ILE A 84 -8.31 -1.47 4.09
N SER A 85 -8.20 -2.77 3.74
CA SER A 85 -7.22 -3.23 2.76
C SER A 85 -7.56 -2.79 1.34
N THR A 86 -8.83 -2.84 0.94
CA THR A 86 -9.28 -2.48 -0.41
C THR A 86 -9.26 -0.97 -0.63
N THR A 87 -9.73 -0.20 0.35
CA THR A 87 -9.68 1.27 0.31
C THR A 87 -8.24 1.78 0.38
N GLY A 88 -7.42 1.20 1.28
CA GLY A 88 -6.02 1.57 1.40
C GLY A 88 -5.23 1.27 0.12
N SER A 89 -5.51 0.14 -0.53
CA SER A 89 -4.93 -0.21 -1.82
C SER A 89 -5.29 0.80 -2.92
N TYR A 90 -6.52 1.32 -2.91
CA TYR A 90 -6.93 2.37 -3.84
C TYR A 90 -6.12 3.66 -3.64
N ILE A 91 -5.95 4.13 -2.40
CA ILE A 91 -5.17 5.33 -2.08
C ILE A 91 -3.69 5.14 -2.44
N PHE A 92 -3.14 3.94 -2.22
CA PHE A 92 -1.81 3.57 -2.70
C PHE A 92 -1.67 3.67 -4.22
N GLU A 93 -2.65 3.16 -4.97
CA GLU A 93 -2.66 3.27 -6.43
C GLU A 93 -2.79 4.72 -6.91
N VAL A 94 -3.51 5.59 -6.19
CA VAL A 94 -3.50 7.04 -6.45
C VAL A 94 -2.07 7.58 -6.30
N ALA A 95 -1.36 7.24 -5.22
CA ALA A 95 0.04 7.67 -5.05
C ALA A 95 0.95 7.15 -6.18
N ARG A 96 0.88 5.85 -6.48
CA ARG A 96 1.72 5.20 -7.50
C ARG A 96 1.48 5.75 -8.90
N LYS A 97 0.23 5.93 -9.30
CA LYS A 97 -0.11 6.42 -10.65
C LYS A 97 0.24 7.89 -10.86
N ASN A 98 0.19 8.71 -9.80
CA ASN A 98 0.43 10.16 -9.90
C ASN A 98 1.88 10.56 -9.62
N PHE A 99 2.63 9.80 -8.80
CA PHE A 99 3.98 10.20 -8.34
C PHE A 99 5.04 9.12 -8.53
N GLY A 100 4.65 7.91 -8.95
CA GLY A 100 5.54 6.75 -8.97
C GLY A 100 5.96 6.31 -7.56
N GLY A 101 6.70 5.21 -7.49
CA GLY A 101 7.14 4.63 -6.23
C GLY A 101 6.97 3.12 -6.22
N LYS A 102 7.19 2.53 -5.05
CA LYS A 102 7.16 1.08 -4.85
C LYS A 102 6.48 0.73 -3.53
N TYR A 103 5.88 -0.45 -3.52
CA TYR A 103 5.32 -1.07 -2.34
C TYR A 103 6.41 -1.84 -1.58
N PHE A 104 6.34 -1.77 -0.26
CA PHE A 104 7.18 -2.56 0.65
C PHE A 104 6.30 -3.13 1.76
N TRP A 105 6.77 -4.20 2.40
CA TRP A 105 6.17 -4.69 3.63
C TRP A 105 6.84 -4.01 4.83
N TYR A 106 6.03 -3.52 5.78
CA TYR A 106 6.53 -2.90 7.00
C TYR A 106 6.29 -3.79 8.22
N ASP A 107 7.31 -4.56 8.58
CA ASP A 107 7.25 -5.59 9.64
C ASP A 107 6.77 -5.05 10.99
N LYS A 108 7.12 -3.81 11.34
CA LYS A 108 6.81 -3.25 12.68
C LYS A 108 5.32 -3.12 12.94
N LEU A 109 4.53 -2.85 11.90
CA LEU A 109 3.08 -2.73 12.01
C LEU A 109 2.36 -3.81 11.20
N ASN A 110 3.10 -4.79 10.66
CA ASN A 110 2.59 -5.91 9.87
C ASN A 110 1.62 -5.45 8.77
N GLN A 111 2.01 -4.41 8.02
CA GLN A 111 1.18 -3.79 6.99
C GLN A 111 2.01 -3.33 5.78
N PRO A 112 1.37 -3.11 4.61
CA PRO A 112 2.01 -2.44 3.48
C PRO A 112 2.43 -0.99 3.79
N ILE A 113 3.54 -0.57 3.19
CA ILE A 113 3.95 0.83 3.10
C ILE A 113 4.26 1.18 1.64
N PHE A 114 3.93 2.40 1.24
CA PHE A 114 4.29 2.93 -0.07
C PHE A 114 5.39 3.97 0.04
N VAL A 115 6.38 3.90 -0.86
CA VAL A 115 7.57 4.75 -0.83
C VAL A 115 7.81 5.39 -2.20
N THR A 116 8.07 6.70 -2.22
CA THR A 116 8.30 7.53 -3.41
C THR A 116 9.58 8.36 -3.29
N GLY A 117 10.24 8.60 -4.43
CA GLY A 117 11.33 9.58 -4.56
C GLY A 117 12.75 9.03 -4.55
N GLN A 118 12.92 7.72 -4.35
CA GLN A 118 14.23 7.09 -4.33
C GLN A 118 14.91 7.14 -5.72
N PRO A 119 16.25 7.33 -5.78
CA PRO A 119 17.19 7.42 -4.66
C PRO A 119 17.40 8.83 -4.06
N GLU A 120 16.82 9.89 -4.63
CA GLU A 120 17.13 11.27 -4.26
C GLU A 120 16.55 11.70 -2.90
N PHE A 121 15.35 11.23 -2.59
CA PHE A 121 14.66 11.47 -1.32
C PHE A 121 13.71 10.30 -1.03
N GLU A 122 13.08 10.28 0.14
CA GLU A 122 12.18 9.19 0.51
C GLU A 122 10.96 9.71 1.27
N VAL A 123 9.81 9.74 0.60
CA VAL A 123 8.53 9.95 1.26
C VAL A 123 7.80 8.63 1.35
N SER A 124 7.39 8.26 2.56
CA SER A 124 6.64 7.03 2.81
C SER A 124 5.30 7.30 3.49
N ILE A 125 4.27 6.52 3.16
CA ILE A 125 2.91 6.68 3.67
C ILE A 125 2.35 5.37 4.22
N LEU A 126 1.78 5.43 5.42
CA LEU A 126 1.06 4.33 6.09
C LEU A 126 -0.45 4.50 5.93
N VAL A 127 -0.97 4.07 4.79
CA VAL A 127 -2.36 4.34 4.42
C VAL A 127 -3.37 3.49 5.21
N PHE A 128 -3.04 2.24 5.55
CA PHE A 128 -4.02 1.33 6.15
C PHE A 128 -4.41 1.78 7.56
N GLU A 129 -3.44 2.21 8.37
CA GLU A 129 -3.72 2.85 9.66
C GLU A 129 -4.54 4.11 9.49
N LYS A 130 -4.27 4.91 8.44
CA LYS A 130 -5.02 6.13 8.21
C LYS A 130 -6.48 5.86 7.85
N VAL A 131 -6.74 4.85 7.02
CA VAL A 131 -8.10 4.41 6.69
C VAL A 131 -8.82 3.89 7.93
N LYS A 132 -8.14 3.09 8.77
CA LYS A 132 -8.69 2.63 10.03
C LYS A 132 -9.05 3.81 10.94
N GLY A 133 -8.15 4.77 11.12
CA GLY A 133 -8.42 5.99 11.88
C GLY A 133 -9.61 6.77 11.32
N ARG A 134 -9.74 6.86 9.99
CA ARG A 134 -10.89 7.51 9.34
C ARG A 134 -12.23 6.83 9.64
N LEU A 135 -12.24 5.51 9.78
CA LEU A 135 -13.41 4.71 10.14
C LEU A 135 -13.75 4.84 11.63
N GLU A 136 -12.75 4.92 12.51
CA GLU A 136 -12.92 4.97 13.96
C GLU A 136 -13.17 6.40 14.50
N ASN A 137 -12.44 7.39 13.98
CA ASN A 137 -12.43 8.78 14.49
C ASN A 137 -13.21 9.75 13.59
N GLY A 138 -13.68 9.30 12.42
CA GLY A 138 -14.38 10.15 11.47
C GLY A 138 -13.48 11.23 10.86
N LYS A 139 -14.02 12.45 10.73
CA LYS A 139 -13.41 13.55 9.95
C LYS A 139 -12.04 14.03 10.44
N GLU A 140 -11.65 13.71 11.69
CA GLU A 140 -10.31 14.02 12.22
C GLU A 140 -9.20 13.34 11.39
N ASP A 141 -9.51 12.20 10.76
CA ASP A 141 -8.59 11.44 9.93
C ASP A 141 -8.88 11.60 8.43
N ASN A 142 -9.25 12.81 8.01
CA ASN A 142 -9.61 13.13 6.62
C ASN A 142 -8.53 12.70 5.60
N ILE A 143 -8.92 11.88 4.62
CA ILE A 143 -8.01 11.29 3.62
C ILE A 143 -7.40 12.35 2.69
N PRO A 144 -8.18 13.29 2.09
CA PRO A 144 -7.60 14.36 1.28
C PRO A 144 -6.55 15.21 2.02
N PHE A 145 -6.79 15.56 3.28
CA PHE A 145 -5.84 16.35 4.07
C PHE A 145 -4.54 15.58 4.33
N TYR A 146 -4.66 14.32 4.75
CA TYR A 146 -3.51 13.41 4.91
C TYR A 146 -2.67 13.32 3.62
N PHE A 147 -3.34 13.07 2.50
CA PHE A 147 -2.69 12.89 1.21
C PHE A 147 -2.09 14.20 0.67
N ALA A 148 -2.67 15.37 1.00
CA ALA A 148 -2.08 16.66 0.67
C ALA A 148 -0.70 16.84 1.33
N GLY A 149 -0.52 16.40 2.58
CA GLY A 149 0.78 16.37 3.25
C GLY A 149 1.81 15.49 2.54
N TYR A 150 1.36 14.36 1.98
CA TYR A 150 2.18 13.52 1.10
C TYR A 150 2.63 14.26 -0.15
N ILE A 151 1.70 14.88 -0.86
CA ILE A 151 2.00 15.64 -2.08
C ILE A 151 2.99 16.76 -1.81
N GLU A 152 2.82 17.49 -0.70
CA GLU A 152 3.72 18.59 -0.32
C GLU A 152 5.15 18.08 -0.13
N ARG A 153 5.34 17.01 0.64
CA ARG A 153 6.66 16.42 0.87
C ARG A 153 7.31 15.90 -0.41
N VAL A 154 6.54 15.26 -1.29
CA VAL A 154 7.04 14.78 -2.59
C VAL A 154 7.49 15.95 -3.45
N LYS A 155 6.68 17.03 -3.55
CA LYS A 155 7.03 18.23 -4.31
C LYS A 155 8.28 18.92 -3.78
N ASN A 156 8.44 18.96 -2.46
CA ASN A 156 9.57 19.59 -1.78
C ASN A 156 10.80 18.66 -1.65
N LYS A 157 10.71 17.41 -2.13
CA LYS A 157 11.73 16.36 -1.94
C LYS A 157 12.14 16.20 -0.47
N GLN A 158 11.19 16.38 0.44
CA GLN A 158 11.42 16.36 1.87
C GLN A 158 11.17 14.95 2.42
N SER A 159 12.25 14.22 2.69
CA SER A 159 12.15 12.86 3.22
C SER A 159 11.36 12.81 4.54
N GLY A 160 10.62 11.73 4.72
CA GLY A 160 9.86 11.46 5.94
C GLY A 160 8.72 10.48 5.74
N MET A 161 8.25 9.94 6.85
CA MET A 161 7.07 9.08 6.91
C MET A 161 5.86 9.91 7.33
N ILE A 162 4.71 9.62 6.71
CA ILE A 162 3.42 10.23 7.03
C ILE A 162 2.51 9.13 7.57
N VAL A 163 1.99 9.39 8.76
CA VAL A 163 1.16 8.47 9.56
C VAL A 163 -0.25 9.01 9.69
#